data_AF-A0A961Q2S7-F1
#
_entry.id   AF-A0A961Q2S7-F1
#
_cell.length_a   1.000
_cell.length_b   1.000
_cell.length_c   1.000
_cell.angle_alpha   90.00
_cell.angle_beta   90.00
_cell.angle_gamma   90.00
#
_symmetry.space_group_name_H-M   'P 1'
#
loop_
_entity.id
_entity.type
_entity.pdbx_description
1 polymer ?
#
loop_
_entity_poly.entity_id
_entity_poly.type
_entity_poly.pdbx_seq_one_letter_code
_entity_poly.pdbx_strand_id
1 'polypeptide(L)'
;MNRYIFLAISTAALAGCKTGNTVRITNDRPAAVQTASRSEPIFYNGKTYQLEFSPQGGSGLFDMAVSGMGPKQRNDAVALATSSLAYFACPDGQRGKLQSEPAYADAKWRMLARCG
;
A
#
# COMPACT_ATOMS: atom_id res chain seq x y z
N MET A 1 44.49 -17.95 38.15
CA MET A 1 43.91 -16.74 37.52
C MET A 1 43.99 -16.95 36.00
N ASN A 2 42.98 -17.54 35.36
CA ASN A 2 41.71 -16.96 34.93
C ASN A 2 41.86 -16.06 33.67
N ARG A 3 41.53 -16.57 32.49
CA ARG A 3 40.46 -16.08 31.56
C ARG A 3 40.69 -16.46 30.09
N TYR A 4 39.70 -17.18 29.57
CA TYR A 4 39.38 -17.42 28.16
C TYR A 4 39.38 -16.13 27.32
N ILE A 5 39.68 -16.23 26.02
CA ILE A 5 38.90 -15.60 24.94
C ILE A 5 39.12 -16.41 23.65
N PHE A 6 38.08 -17.15 23.25
CA PHE A 6 37.85 -17.58 21.88
C PHE A 6 37.49 -16.34 21.04
N LEU A 7 38.23 -16.05 19.98
CA LEU A 7 37.85 -15.03 19.02
C LEU A 7 37.31 -15.71 17.75
N ALA A 8 36.01 -16.02 17.77
CA ALA A 8 35.25 -16.35 16.57
C ALA A 8 34.95 -15.03 15.84
N ILE A 9 35.61 -14.79 14.71
CA ILE A 9 35.31 -13.65 13.83
C ILE A 9 34.18 -14.08 12.90
N SER A 10 33.00 -13.55 13.20
CA SER A 10 31.75 -13.73 12.46
C SER A 10 31.89 -13.29 11.01
N THR A 11 31.70 -14.23 10.09
CA THR A 11 31.45 -13.96 8.67
C THR A 11 30.12 -13.21 8.54
N ALA A 12 30.19 -11.89 8.33
CA ALA A 12 29.05 -11.08 7.94
C ALA A 12 28.68 -11.41 6.48
N ALA A 13 27.69 -12.30 6.31
CA ALA A 13 27.06 -12.51 5.03
C ALA A 13 26.30 -11.22 4.64
N LEU A 14 26.87 -10.45 3.70
CA LEU A 14 26.17 -9.40 2.97
C LEU A 14 25.12 -10.05 2.06
N ALA A 15 24.00 -10.48 2.63
CA ALA A 15 22.76 -10.69 1.90
C ALA A 15 22.13 -9.31 1.61
N GLY A 16 22.79 -8.54 0.75
CA GLY A 16 22.30 -7.26 0.25
C GLY A 16 21.23 -7.50 -0.80
N CYS A 17 19.99 -7.14 -0.44
CA CYS A 17 18.75 -7.21 -1.21
C CYS A 17 18.91 -6.98 -2.72
N LYS A 18 18.69 -8.02 -3.53
CA LYS A 18 18.23 -7.82 -4.92
C LYS A 18 16.74 -7.50 -4.88
N THR A 19 16.40 -6.25 -4.60
CA THR A 19 15.07 -5.74 -4.95
C THR A 19 15.04 -5.58 -6.47
N GLY A 20 14.71 -6.67 -7.16
CA GLY A 20 14.38 -6.62 -8.58
C GLY A 20 13.12 -5.76 -8.72
N ASN A 21 13.27 -4.53 -9.21
CA ASN A 21 12.14 -3.72 -9.63
C ASN A 21 11.57 -4.35 -10.91
N THR A 22 10.84 -5.46 -10.77
CA THR A 22 10.08 -6.05 -11.87
C THR A 22 8.87 -5.16 -12.08
N VAL A 23 9.05 -4.12 -12.90
CA VAL A 23 7.92 -3.34 -13.42
C VAL A 23 7.13 -4.28 -14.31
N ARG A 24 6.06 -4.87 -13.76
CA ARG A 24 5.17 -5.75 -14.50
C ARG A 24 4.23 -4.86 -15.32
N ILE A 25 4.60 -4.62 -16.57
CA ILE A 25 3.69 -4.03 -17.58
C ILE A 25 2.86 -5.20 -18.14
N THR A 26 1.96 -5.73 -17.32
CA THR A 26 0.96 -6.71 -17.76
C THR A 26 -0.40 -6.14 -17.45
N ASN A 27 -1.32 -6.17 -18.41
CA ASN A 27 -2.72 -5.80 -18.19
C ASN A 27 -3.45 -6.82 -17.29
N ASP A 28 -2.74 -7.89 -16.90
CA ASP A 28 -3.18 -8.90 -15.95
C ASP A 28 -3.33 -8.30 -14.55
N ARG A 29 -4.54 -8.41 -14.02
CA ARG A 29 -4.84 -8.09 -12.62
C ARG A 29 -3.97 -8.95 -11.70
N PRO A 30 -3.47 -8.41 -10.57
CA PRO A 30 -2.75 -9.22 -9.58
C PRO A 30 -3.59 -10.44 -9.18
N ALA A 31 -3.06 -11.65 -9.41
CA ALA A 31 -3.78 -12.92 -9.19
C ALA A 31 -4.03 -13.27 -7.71
N ALA A 32 -3.48 -12.49 -6.77
CA ALA A 32 -3.69 -12.69 -5.33
C ALA A 32 -4.09 -11.37 -4.69
N VAL A 33 -5.11 -11.42 -3.82
CA VAL A 33 -5.48 -10.35 -2.89
C VAL A 33 -4.21 -9.93 -2.15
N GLN A 34 -3.76 -8.71 -2.39
CA GLN A 34 -2.48 -8.27 -1.84
C GLN A 34 -2.66 -7.88 -0.36
N THR A 35 -2.06 -8.69 0.52
CA THR A 35 -2.18 -8.59 1.98
C THR A 35 -1.03 -7.84 2.65
N ALA A 36 -0.15 -7.21 1.87
CA ALA A 36 0.99 -6.46 2.39
C ALA A 36 0.78 -4.95 2.22
N SER A 37 1.11 -4.20 3.27
CA SER A 37 1.17 -2.75 3.24
C SER A 37 2.20 -2.25 2.21
N ARG A 38 1.86 -1.19 1.49
CA ARG A 38 2.73 -0.59 0.48
C ARG A 38 2.33 0.83 0.12
N SER A 39 3.14 1.46 -0.71
CA SER A 39 2.90 2.77 -1.29
C SER A 39 3.03 2.68 -2.81
N GLU A 40 2.01 3.09 -3.55
CA GLU A 40 1.94 3.01 -5.01
C GLU A 40 1.71 4.40 -5.61
N PRO A 41 2.47 4.80 -6.64
CA PRO A 41 2.14 5.97 -7.44
C PRO A 41 0.95 5.65 -8.34
N ILE A 42 -0.12 6.45 -8.24
CA ILE A 42 -1.36 6.28 -9.01
C ILE A 42 -1.54 7.47 -9.94
N PHE A 43 -1.59 7.20 -11.24
CA PHE A 43 -1.95 8.21 -12.24
C PHE A 43 -3.47 8.37 -12.30
N TYR A 44 -3.94 9.60 -12.07
CA TYR A 44 -5.37 9.94 -12.06
C TYR A 44 -5.57 11.37 -12.55
N ASN A 45 -6.48 11.58 -13.50
CA ASN A 45 -6.84 12.89 -14.04
C ASN A 45 -5.63 13.79 -14.43
N GLY A 46 -4.67 13.22 -15.15
CA GLY A 46 -3.49 13.95 -15.64
C GLY A 46 -2.39 14.20 -14.61
N LYS A 47 -2.51 13.69 -13.38
CA LYS A 47 -1.51 13.84 -12.32
C LYS A 47 -1.20 12.51 -11.63
N THR A 48 -0.02 12.42 -11.04
CA THR A 48 0.38 11.27 -10.22
C THR A 48 0.20 11.61 -8.75
N TYR A 49 -0.49 10.74 -8.02
CA TYR A 49 -0.71 10.84 -6.58
C TYR A 49 -0.06 9.64 -5.89
N GLN A 50 0.24 9.77 -4.60
CA GLN A 50 0.78 8.65 -3.83
C GLN A 50 -0.35 8.01 -3.01
N LEU A 51 -0.61 6.72 -3.23
CA LEU A 51 -1.53 5.94 -2.41
C LEU A 51 -0.74 5.03 -1.48
N GLU A 52 -0.90 5.25 -0.18
CA GLU A 52 -0.52 4.29 0.85
C GLU A 52 -1.70 3.37 1.14
N PHE A 53 -1.44 2.08 1.23
CA PHE A 53 -2.44 1.03 1.40
C PHE A 53 -1.97 0.04 2.44
N SER A 54 -2.80 -0.28 3.44
CA SER A 54 -2.46 -1.22 4.51
C SER A 54 -3.69 -2.05 4.92
N PRO A 55 -3.64 -3.39 4.84
CA PRO A 55 -4.71 -4.22 5.38
C PRO A 55 -4.70 -4.21 6.91
N GLN A 56 -5.89 -4.05 7.50
CA GLN A 56 -6.11 -4.35 8.90
C GLN A 56 -6.36 -5.86 9.02
N GLY A 57 -5.36 -6.61 9.50
CA GLY A 57 -5.37 -8.07 9.50
C GLY A 57 -6.71 -8.68 9.97
N GLY A 58 -7.22 -9.66 9.20
CA GLY A 58 -8.40 -10.45 9.54
C GLY A 58 -9.77 -9.75 9.43
N SER A 59 -9.84 -8.42 9.32
CA SER A 59 -11.12 -7.68 9.26
C SER A 59 -11.63 -7.46 7.82
N GLY A 60 -10.79 -7.68 6.81
CA GLY A 60 -11.09 -7.33 5.41
C GLY A 60 -11.16 -5.83 5.17
N LEU A 61 -10.70 -5.03 6.14
CA LEU A 61 -10.59 -3.58 6.05
C LEU A 61 -9.19 -3.19 5.59
N PHE A 62 -9.13 -2.04 4.93
CA PHE A 62 -7.91 -1.45 4.41
C PHE A 62 -7.86 0.02 4.80
N ASP A 63 -6.80 0.36 5.53
CA ASP A 63 -6.39 1.75 5.74
C ASP A 63 -5.74 2.26 4.46
N MET A 64 -6.23 3.40 3.97
CA MET A 64 -5.75 4.04 2.77
C MET A 64 -5.43 5.50 3.04
N ALA A 65 -4.33 5.99 2.48
CA ALA A 65 -4.00 7.41 2.51
C ALA A 65 -3.55 7.90 1.13
N VAL A 66 -4.22 8.94 0.61
CA VAL A 66 -3.87 9.57 -0.67
C VAL A 66 -3.17 10.89 -0.42
N SER A 67 -1.93 11.00 -0.89
CA SER A 67 -1.10 12.20 -0.79
C SER A 67 -1.05 12.94 -2.13
N GLY A 68 -0.85 14.27 -2.08
CA GLY A 68 -0.76 15.12 -3.27
C GLY A 68 -2.10 15.68 -3.75
N MET A 69 -3.21 15.31 -3.10
CA MET A 69 -4.52 15.91 -3.30
C MET A 69 -4.81 16.96 -2.23
N GLY A 70 -5.46 18.06 -2.63
CA GLY A 70 -5.89 19.12 -1.72
C GLY A 70 -7.21 18.83 -0.99
N PRO A 71 -7.58 19.64 0.02
CA PRO A 71 -8.78 19.46 0.83
C PRO A 71 -10.10 19.64 0.07
N LYS A 72 -10.07 20.21 -1.14
CA LYS A 72 -11.26 20.33 -2.01
C LYS A 72 -11.46 19.11 -2.91
N GLN A 73 -10.50 18.19 -2.96
CA GLN A 73 -10.49 17.04 -3.88
C GLN A 73 -11.01 15.76 -3.22
N ARG A 74 -11.97 15.89 -2.28
CA ARG A 74 -12.54 14.75 -1.54
C ARG A 74 -12.99 13.63 -2.47
N ASN A 75 -13.82 13.97 -3.46
CA ASN A 75 -14.42 12.98 -4.36
C ASN A 75 -13.37 12.30 -5.25
N ASP A 76 -12.37 13.03 -5.71
CA ASP A 76 -11.26 12.47 -6.48
C ASP A 76 -10.42 11.51 -5.62
N ALA A 77 -10.15 11.87 -4.36
CA ALA A 77 -9.42 11.02 -3.44
C ALA A 77 -10.17 9.71 -3.17
N VAL A 78 -11.48 9.79 -2.98
CA VAL A 78 -12.36 8.63 -2.81
C VAL A 78 -12.38 7.76 -4.06
N ALA A 79 -12.55 8.37 -5.24
CA ALA A 79 -12.59 7.64 -6.50
C ALA A 79 -11.27 6.92 -6.76
N LEU A 80 -10.13 7.60 -6.54
CA LEU A 80 -8.80 7.02 -6.67
C LEU A 80 -8.61 5.85 -5.70
N ALA A 81 -8.84 6.07 -4.41
CA ALA A 81 -8.58 5.06 -3.39
C ALA A 81 -9.47 3.82 -3.56
N THR A 82 -10.77 4.00 -3.83
CA THR A 82 -11.70 2.86 -4.03
C THR A 82 -11.43 2.11 -5.33
N SER A 83 -11.01 2.80 -6.40
CA SER A 83 -10.61 2.16 -7.66
C SER A 83 -9.30 1.39 -7.52
N SER A 84 -8.31 1.96 -6.84
CA SER A 84 -7.06 1.29 -6.53
C SER A 84 -7.27 0.08 -5.61
N LEU A 85 -8.10 0.21 -4.56
CA LEU A 85 -8.48 -0.90 -3.69
C LEU A 85 -9.12 -2.03 -4.50
N ALA A 86 -10.06 -1.68 -5.40
CA ALA A 86 -10.64 -2.65 -6.30
C ALA A 86 -9.53 -3.36 -7.08
N TYR A 87 -8.66 -2.62 -7.78
CA TYR A 87 -7.61 -3.21 -8.61
C TYR A 87 -6.61 -4.10 -7.84
N PHE A 88 -6.13 -3.66 -6.67
CA PHE A 88 -5.02 -4.31 -5.96
C PHE A 88 -5.43 -5.38 -4.94
N ALA A 89 -6.61 -5.29 -4.35
CA ALA A 89 -6.98 -6.15 -3.23
C ALA A 89 -8.35 -6.81 -3.36
N CYS A 90 -9.28 -6.29 -4.15
CA CYS A 90 -10.60 -6.90 -4.23
C CYS A 90 -10.67 -8.08 -5.21
N PRO A 91 -11.46 -9.12 -4.89
CA PRO A 91 -11.83 -10.16 -5.85
C PRO A 91 -12.46 -9.61 -7.13
N ASP A 92 -12.54 -10.44 -8.17
CA ASP A 92 -13.23 -10.10 -9.43
C ASP A 92 -14.69 -9.69 -9.19
N GLY A 93 -15.07 -8.59 -9.84
CA GLY A 93 -16.41 -7.99 -9.73
C GLY A 93 -16.68 -7.19 -8.45
N GLN A 94 -15.77 -7.17 -7.46
CA GLN A 94 -15.95 -6.37 -6.25
C GLN A 94 -15.31 -4.98 -6.37
N ARG A 95 -15.97 -3.98 -5.77
CA ARG A 95 -15.47 -2.61 -5.67
C ARG A 95 -14.98 -2.33 -4.25
N GLY A 96 -14.15 -1.30 -4.13
CA GLY A 96 -13.85 -0.73 -2.84
C GLY A 96 -15.05 0.08 -2.31
N LYS A 97 -15.50 -0.21 -1.10
CA LYS A 97 -16.52 0.54 -0.38
C LYS A 97 -15.92 1.19 0.85
N LEU A 98 -16.11 2.49 0.99
CA LEU A 98 -15.74 3.22 2.20
C LEU A 98 -16.52 2.68 3.40
N GLN A 99 -15.87 2.66 4.55
CA GLN A 99 -16.42 2.24 5.84
C GLN A 99 -16.56 3.42 6.81
N SER A 100 -15.87 4.53 6.51
CA SER A 100 -15.94 5.77 7.26
C SER A 100 -15.94 6.97 6.31
N GLU A 101 -16.31 8.13 6.84
CA GLU A 101 -16.16 9.38 6.11
C GLU A 101 -14.66 9.67 5.87
N PRO A 102 -14.26 10.08 4.65
CA PRO A 102 -12.88 10.47 4.37
C PRO A 102 -12.49 11.68 5.21
N ALA A 103 -11.31 11.62 5.83
CA ALA A 103 -10.76 12.69 6.62
C ALA A 103 -9.54 13.29 5.91
N TYR A 104 -9.45 14.63 5.87
CA TYR A 104 -8.25 15.30 5.40
C TYR A 104 -7.40 15.72 6.60
N ALA A 105 -6.20 15.15 6.71
CA ALA A 105 -5.24 15.43 7.77
C ALA A 105 -3.82 15.23 7.26
N ASP A 106 -2.86 16.01 7.78
CA ASP A 106 -1.43 15.88 7.43
C ASP A 106 -1.15 15.94 5.92
N ALA A 107 -1.89 16.79 5.20
CA ALA A 107 -1.86 16.89 3.73
C ALA A 107 -2.21 15.59 2.98
N LYS A 108 -2.97 14.69 3.61
CA LYS A 108 -3.44 13.42 3.03
C LYS A 108 -4.93 13.24 3.25
N TRP A 109 -5.57 12.57 2.29
CA TRP A 109 -6.91 12.01 2.48
C TRP A 109 -6.79 10.62 3.08
N ARG A 110 -7.29 10.44 4.31
CA ARG A 110 -7.31 9.16 5.03
C ARG A 110 -8.68 8.53 4.93
N MET A 111 -8.71 7.24 4.60
CA MET A 111 -9.93 6.48 4.34
C MET A 111 -9.79 5.08 4.88
N LEU A 112 -10.89 4.53 5.38
CA LEU A 112 -11.04 3.12 5.69
C LEU A 112 -12.01 2.51 4.68
N ALA A 113 -11.65 1.40 4.05
CA ALA A 113 -12.49 0.75 3.07
C ALA A 113 -12.40 -0.77 3.13
N ARG A 114 -13.37 -1.45 2.52
CA ARG A 114 -13.40 -2.91 2.32
C ARG A 114 -13.80 -3.24 0.90
N CYS A 115 -13.57 -4.47 0.50
CA CYS A 115 -14.15 -5.01 -0.72
C CYS A 115 -15.63 -5.38 -0.49
N GLY A 116 -16.50 -5.02 -1.44
CA GLY A 116 -17.90 -5.45 -1.45
C GLY A 116 -18.85 -4.56 -2.22
#